data_AF-A0A2J9E2D3-F1
#
_entry.id   AF-A0A2J9E2D3-F1
#
_cell.length_a   1.000
_cell.length_b   1.000
_cell.length_c   1.000
_cell.angle_alpha   90.00
_cell.angle_beta   90.00
_cell.angle_gamma   90.00
#
_symmetry.space_group_name_H-M   'P 1'
#
loop_
_entity.id
_entity.type
_entity.pdbx_description
1 polymer ?
#
loop_
_entity_poly.entity_id
_entity_poly.type
_entity_poly.pdbx_seq_one_letter_code
_entity_poly.pdbx_strand_id
1 'polypeptide(L)'
;MGQQWTDRTQPVKSRALTPGEVAMAHSVFGKQLDVSEVQIKTAFWVLKNYAVSPNGNIYFHPRDWIEDFSKASLSKQGWLIHELTHVWQLQQGLKVVRGALINRRYDYVLGQSFFKYGIEQQARMVQDYYLRRERGQDCQAWEACIPFLQTSQTSTYRA
;
A
#
# COMPACT_ATOMS: atom_id res chain seq x y z
N MET A 1 -32.65 1.58 -6.66
CA MET A 1 -32.38 2.40 -5.45
C MET A 1 -32.48 1.49 -4.23
N GLY A 2 -31.43 1.29 -3.43
CA GLY A 2 -31.50 0.37 -2.28
C GLY A 2 -30.16 0.04 -1.58
N GLN A 3 -29.02 0.36 -2.20
CA GLN A 3 -27.71 -0.07 -1.67
C GLN A 3 -27.08 0.88 -0.64
N GLN A 4 -27.62 2.09 -0.46
CA GLN A 4 -26.97 3.12 0.36
C GLN A 4 -27.39 3.09 1.84
N TRP A 5 -28.54 2.49 2.16
CA TRP A 5 -29.06 2.42 3.54
C TRP A 5 -28.40 1.33 4.39
N THR A 6 -27.97 0.21 3.79
CA THR A 6 -27.39 -0.93 4.52
C THR A 6 -25.91 -0.74 4.89
N ASP A 7 -25.25 0.28 4.36
CA ASP A 7 -23.81 0.45 4.56
C ASP A 7 -23.46 1.24 5.82
N ARG A 8 -24.36 2.15 6.24
CA ARG A 8 -24.25 2.89 7.51
C ARG A 8 -24.45 2.02 8.75
N THR A 9 -25.01 0.82 8.58
CA THR A 9 -25.31 -0.12 9.66
C THR A 9 -24.26 -1.23 9.80
N GLN A 10 -23.25 -1.28 8.92
CA GLN A 10 -22.15 -2.24 9.04
C GLN A 10 -21.27 -1.89 10.24
N PRO A 11 -20.94 -2.84 11.11
CA PRO A 11 -20.09 -2.58 12.27
C PRO A 11 -18.70 -2.11 11.82
N VAL A 12 -18.17 -1.09 12.50
CA VAL A 12 -16.78 -0.67 12.33
C VAL A 12 -15.89 -1.81 12.78
N LYS A 13 -15.03 -2.29 11.88
CA LYS A 13 -14.02 -3.30 12.16
C LYS A 13 -12.66 -2.63 12.24
N SER A 14 -11.79 -3.18 13.08
CA SER A 14 -10.40 -2.78 13.22
C SER A 14 -9.56 -4.00 13.57
N ARG A 15 -8.40 -4.15 12.93
CA ARG A 15 -7.42 -5.19 13.28
C ARG A 15 -6.00 -4.72 12.98
N ALA A 16 -5.03 -5.29 13.66
CA ALA A 16 -3.63 -5.21 13.26
C ALA A 16 -3.38 -5.99 11.96
N LEU A 17 -2.22 -5.78 11.34
CA LEU A 17 -1.77 -6.62 10.23
C LEU A 17 -1.61 -8.08 10.68
N THR A 18 -1.99 -9.03 9.83
CA THR A 18 -1.71 -10.44 10.06
C THR A 18 -0.20 -10.71 9.95
N PRO A 19 0.33 -11.82 10.51
CA PRO A 19 1.74 -12.18 10.31
C PRO A 19 2.13 -12.29 8.83
N GLY A 20 1.22 -12.76 7.97
CA GLY A 20 1.44 -12.83 6.53
C GLY A 20 1.51 -11.45 5.87
N GLU A 21 0.67 -10.51 6.30
CA GLU A 21 0.69 -9.12 5.83
C GLU A 21 1.94 -8.37 6.30
N VAL A 22 2.39 -8.61 7.54
CA VAL A 22 3.66 -8.10 8.08
C VAL A 22 4.84 -8.61 7.25
N ALA A 23 4.89 -9.91 6.97
CA ALA A 23 5.94 -10.49 6.13
C ALA A 23 5.90 -9.91 4.71
N MET A 24 4.71 -9.74 4.13
CA MET A 24 4.51 -9.13 2.82
C MET A 24 5.01 -7.67 2.80
N ALA A 25 4.68 -6.88 3.82
CA ALA A 25 5.16 -5.50 3.97
C ALA A 25 6.70 -5.46 4.07
N HIS A 26 7.29 -6.24 4.99
CA HIS A 26 8.75 -6.25 5.16
C HIS A 26 9.50 -6.80 3.95
N SER A 27 8.88 -7.66 3.12
CA SER A 27 9.49 -8.09 1.86
C SER A 27 9.68 -6.95 0.85
N VAL A 28 8.94 -5.84 1.00
CA VAL A 28 8.99 -4.68 0.09
C VAL A 28 9.71 -3.51 0.75
N PHE A 29 9.31 -3.15 1.97
CA PHE A 29 9.80 -1.95 2.65
C PHE A 29 10.99 -2.22 3.58
N GLY A 30 11.33 -3.49 3.82
CA GLY A 30 12.34 -3.88 4.81
C GLY A 30 12.03 -3.28 6.17
N LYS A 31 13.05 -2.72 6.81
CA LYS A 31 12.94 -2.03 8.11
C LYS A 31 12.49 -0.56 8.01
N GLN A 32 12.25 -0.05 6.81
CA GLN A 32 11.93 1.38 6.62
C GLN A 32 10.46 1.70 6.86
N LEU A 33 9.61 0.68 6.97
CA LEU A 33 8.22 0.80 7.36
C LEU A 33 8.05 0.12 8.72
N ASP A 34 7.68 0.90 9.73
CA ASP A 34 7.19 0.36 10.98
C ASP A 34 5.71 -0.01 10.83
N VAL A 35 5.39 -1.29 11.01
CA VAL A 35 4.02 -1.81 10.89
C VAL A 35 3.35 -2.09 12.24
N SER A 36 4.06 -1.89 13.35
CA SER A 36 3.60 -2.28 14.70
C SER A 36 2.28 -1.61 15.09
N GLU A 37 2.12 -0.34 14.77
CA GLU A 37 0.93 0.47 15.09
C GLU A 37 -0.06 0.57 13.92
N VAL A 38 0.20 -0.10 12.79
CA VAL A 38 -0.67 -0.03 11.61
C VAL A 38 -1.91 -0.90 11.81
N GLN A 39 -3.08 -0.28 11.69
CA GLN A 39 -4.36 -1.00 11.71
C GLN A 39 -5.10 -0.90 10.39
N ILE A 40 -5.77 -1.99 10.01
CA ILE A 40 -6.76 -2.06 8.94
C ILE A 40 -8.14 -1.85 9.55
N LYS A 41 -8.87 -0.85 9.05
CA LYS A 41 -10.17 -0.40 9.57
C LYS A 41 -11.23 -0.37 8.48
N THR A 42 -12.50 -0.41 8.88
CA THR A 42 -13.61 -0.07 7.98
C THR A 42 -14.17 1.32 8.25
N ALA A 43 -14.59 1.99 7.18
CA ALA A 43 -15.12 3.34 7.21
C ALA A 43 -16.19 3.52 6.13
N PHE A 44 -17.43 3.79 6.53
CA PHE A 44 -18.56 3.94 5.58
C PHE A 44 -18.41 5.16 4.65
N TRP A 45 -17.56 6.13 5.01
CA TRP A 45 -17.29 7.32 4.19
C TRP A 45 -16.23 7.07 3.12
N VAL A 46 -15.56 5.91 3.15
CA VAL A 46 -14.68 5.46 2.06
C VAL A 46 -15.55 4.86 0.97
N LEU A 47 -15.32 5.23 -0.28
CA LEU A 47 -16.06 4.70 -1.43
C LEU A 47 -15.71 3.23 -1.70
N LYS A 48 -16.66 2.46 -2.26
CA LYS A 48 -16.44 1.03 -2.55
C LYS A 48 -15.32 0.86 -3.58
N ASN A 49 -14.39 -0.06 -3.31
CA ASN A 49 -13.14 -0.32 -4.02
C ASN A 49 -12.05 0.76 -3.81
N TYR A 50 -12.19 1.61 -2.80
CA TYR A 50 -11.21 2.62 -2.41
C TYR A 50 -10.74 2.40 -0.97
N ALA A 51 -9.58 2.97 -0.63
CA ALA A 51 -9.01 2.96 0.71
C ALA A 51 -8.25 4.24 1.00
N VAL A 52 -8.32 4.77 2.22
CA VAL A 52 -7.52 5.94 2.65
C VAL A 52 -6.50 5.54 3.69
N SER A 53 -5.35 6.20 3.68
CA SER A 53 -4.30 6.03 4.69
C SER A 53 -3.84 7.37 5.29
N PRO A 54 -4.70 8.14 5.98
CA PRO A 54 -4.43 9.55 6.31
C PRO A 54 -3.61 9.76 7.60
N ASN A 55 -3.47 8.72 8.44
CA ASN A 55 -2.88 8.82 9.77
C ASN A 55 -2.11 7.56 10.18
N GLY A 56 -1.52 6.87 9.22
CA GLY A 56 -0.79 5.61 9.45
C GLY A 56 -1.67 4.37 9.61
N ASN A 57 -2.99 4.54 9.74
CA ASN A 57 -3.96 3.45 9.61
C ASN A 57 -4.56 3.42 8.21
N ILE A 58 -5.02 2.25 7.78
CA ILE A 58 -5.61 2.03 6.46
C ILE A 58 -7.11 1.79 6.63
N TYR A 59 -7.94 2.56 5.94
CA TYR A 59 -9.40 2.46 6.03
C TYR A 59 -9.97 2.02 4.69
N PHE A 60 -10.65 0.89 4.69
CA PHE A 60 -11.40 0.37 3.55
C PHE A 60 -12.89 0.64 3.73
N HIS A 61 -13.64 0.63 2.64
CA HIS A 61 -15.10 0.51 2.73
C HIS A 61 -15.48 -0.82 3.40
N PRO A 62 -16.54 -0.90 4.23
CA PRO A 62 -16.95 -2.15 4.89
C PRO A 62 -17.12 -3.37 3.98
N ARG A 63 -17.45 -3.18 2.70
CA ARG A 63 -17.67 -4.25 1.70
C ARG A 63 -16.37 -4.76 1.08
N ASP A 64 -15.28 -4.04 1.28
CA ASP A 64 -13.94 -4.40 0.81
C ASP A 64 -13.07 -4.98 1.93
N TRP A 65 -13.68 -5.28 3.09
CA TRP A 65 -13.01 -5.93 4.20
C TRP A 65 -12.45 -7.30 3.80
N ILE A 66 -11.18 -7.52 4.09
CA ILE A 66 -10.47 -8.78 3.87
C ILE A 66 -9.79 -9.16 5.19
N GLU A 67 -10.03 -10.39 5.65
CA GLU A 67 -9.47 -10.90 6.92
C GLU A 67 -7.95 -11.06 6.86
N ASP A 68 -7.42 -11.45 5.69
CA ASP A 68 -5.98 -11.64 5.49
C ASP A 68 -5.61 -11.38 4.01
N PHE A 69 -5.05 -10.20 3.73
CA PHE A 69 -4.65 -9.81 2.38
C PHE A 69 -3.53 -10.68 1.84
N SER A 70 -2.66 -11.26 2.68
CA SER A 70 -1.58 -12.13 2.20
C SER A 70 -2.10 -13.43 1.59
N LYS A 71 -3.34 -13.82 1.90
CA LYS A 71 -4.04 -14.99 1.32
C LYS A 71 -5.02 -14.62 0.21
N ALA A 72 -5.20 -13.33 -0.06
CA ALA A 72 -6.08 -12.85 -1.10
C ALA A 72 -5.42 -12.94 -2.49
N SER A 73 -6.16 -12.58 -3.54
CA SER A 73 -5.59 -12.51 -4.89
C SER A 73 -4.43 -11.52 -4.96
N LEU A 74 -3.49 -11.76 -5.87
CA LEU A 74 -2.31 -10.90 -6.05
C LEU A 74 -2.68 -9.41 -6.26
N SER A 75 -3.80 -9.13 -6.96
CA SER A 75 -4.30 -7.76 -7.10
C SER A 75 -4.71 -7.11 -5.78
N LYS A 76 -5.24 -7.88 -4.82
CA LYS A 76 -5.60 -7.39 -3.48
C LYS A 76 -4.36 -7.27 -2.59
N GLN A 77 -3.41 -8.19 -2.68
CA GLN A 77 -2.09 -8.04 -2.04
C GLN A 77 -1.40 -6.74 -2.48
N GLY A 78 -1.34 -6.49 -3.80
CA GLY A 78 -0.81 -5.25 -4.35
C GLY A 78 -1.60 -4.00 -3.92
N TRP A 79 -2.90 -4.13 -3.65
CA TRP A 79 -3.68 -3.04 -3.07
C TRP A 79 -3.22 -2.71 -1.65
N LEU A 80 -2.99 -3.71 -0.79
CA LEU A 80 -2.46 -3.42 0.54
C LEU A 80 -1.05 -2.79 0.47
N ILE A 81 -0.18 -3.25 -0.43
CA ILE A 81 1.16 -2.66 -0.64
C ILE A 81 1.08 -1.18 -1.06
N HIS A 82 0.10 -0.83 -1.90
CA HIS A 82 -0.15 0.56 -2.26
C HIS A 82 -0.47 1.41 -1.02
N GLU A 83 -1.43 0.98 -0.20
CA GLU A 83 -1.81 1.70 1.02
C GLU A 83 -0.67 1.78 2.04
N LEU A 84 0.11 0.71 2.19
CA LEU A 84 1.30 0.72 3.05
C LEU A 84 2.39 1.68 2.54
N THR A 85 2.42 1.99 1.24
CA THR A 85 3.31 3.04 0.72
C THR A 85 2.90 4.41 1.25
N HIS A 86 1.60 4.68 1.40
CA HIS A 86 1.13 5.92 2.03
C HIS A 86 1.47 5.99 3.51
N VAL A 87 1.37 4.86 4.23
CA VAL A 87 1.83 4.77 5.61
C VAL A 87 3.33 5.07 5.70
N TRP A 88 4.14 4.46 4.83
CA TRP A 88 5.57 4.73 4.75
C TRP A 88 5.84 6.21 4.46
N GLN A 89 5.14 6.82 3.49
CA GLN A 89 5.27 8.24 3.16
C GLN A 89 4.99 9.14 4.37
N LEU A 90 3.94 8.85 5.14
CA LEU A 90 3.64 9.57 6.38
C LEU A 90 4.77 9.44 7.41
N GLN A 91 5.35 8.25 7.57
CA GLN A 91 6.49 8.03 8.48
C GLN A 91 7.74 8.79 8.04
N GLN A 92 7.92 9.04 6.74
CA GLN A 92 8.99 9.90 6.21
C GLN A 92 8.69 11.41 6.32
N GLY A 93 7.55 11.80 6.92
CA GLY A 93 7.13 13.20 7.03
C GLY A 93 6.57 13.79 5.73
N LEU A 94 6.31 12.96 4.70
CA LEU A 94 5.67 13.40 3.48
C LEU A 94 4.19 13.65 3.74
N LYS A 95 3.70 14.82 3.32
CA LYS A 95 2.28 15.17 3.43
C LYS A 95 1.48 14.32 2.44
N VAL A 96 0.92 13.20 2.91
CA VAL A 96 -0.14 12.52 2.18
C VAL A 96 -1.35 13.45 2.21
N VAL A 97 -1.72 13.98 1.05
CA VAL A 97 -2.82 14.94 0.93
C VAL A 97 -4.09 14.28 1.46
N ARG A 98 -4.65 14.83 2.54
CA ARG A 98 -5.96 14.44 3.07
C ARG A 98 -6.99 14.57 1.93
N GLY A 99 -7.35 13.45 1.30
CA GLY A 99 -8.34 13.41 0.24
C GLY A 99 -7.86 13.11 -1.18
N ALA A 100 -6.58 12.76 -1.42
CA ALA A 100 -6.14 12.29 -2.73
C ALA A 100 -6.55 10.82 -2.97
N LEU A 101 -7.83 10.53 -2.85
CA LEU A 101 -8.38 9.19 -2.97
C LEU A 101 -9.35 9.09 -4.15
N ILE A 102 -8.96 9.67 -5.29
CA ILE A 102 -9.92 9.93 -6.38
C ILE A 102 -9.66 9.06 -7.61
N ASN A 103 -8.44 8.56 -7.85
CA ASN A 103 -8.22 7.67 -8.99
C ASN A 103 -6.92 6.87 -8.87
N ARG A 104 -6.97 5.53 -8.88
CA ARG A 104 -5.77 4.66 -8.88
C ARG A 104 -5.10 4.55 -10.27
N ARG A 105 -5.58 5.34 -11.22
CA ARG A 105 -5.13 5.41 -12.62
C ARG A 105 -4.24 6.63 -12.83
N TYR A 106 -3.19 6.74 -12.02
CA TYR A 106 -2.09 7.64 -12.34
C TYR A 106 -1.06 6.85 -13.13
N ASP A 107 -1.04 7.09 -14.43
CA ASP A 107 0.03 6.61 -15.29
C ASP A 107 1.33 7.35 -14.92
N TYR A 108 2.44 6.64 -15.03
CA TYR A 108 3.78 7.19 -14.88
C TYR A 108 4.69 6.55 -15.92
N VAL A 109 5.76 7.26 -16.26
CA VAL A 109 6.83 6.74 -17.11
C VAL A 109 8.10 6.75 -16.28
N LEU A 110 8.78 5.60 -16.21
CA LEU A 110 10.06 5.47 -15.52
C LEU A 110 11.13 6.36 -16.20
N GLY A 111 12.05 6.91 -15.41
CA GLY A 111 13.14 7.75 -15.91
C GLY A 111 13.50 8.94 -15.02
N GLN A 112 12.68 9.23 -14.01
CA GLN A 112 12.97 10.23 -12.98
C GLN A 112 13.24 9.59 -11.62
N SER A 113 13.82 10.38 -10.70
CA SER A 113 13.99 9.98 -9.29
C SER A 113 12.64 9.81 -8.62
N PHE A 114 12.52 8.83 -7.72
CA PHE A 114 11.28 8.45 -7.04
C PHE A 114 10.54 9.63 -6.38
N PHE A 115 11.26 10.55 -5.73
CA PHE A 115 10.65 11.70 -5.06
C PHE A 115 10.17 12.82 -6.01
N LYS A 116 10.45 12.72 -7.33
CA LYS A 116 9.90 13.63 -8.34
C LYS A 116 8.50 13.22 -8.81
N TYR A 117 8.08 11.99 -8.55
CA TYR A 117 6.71 11.55 -8.86
C TYR A 117 5.73 12.02 -7.78
N GLY A 118 4.46 12.17 -8.15
CA GLY A 118 3.39 12.44 -7.18
C GLY A 118 3.24 11.30 -6.17
N ILE A 119 2.70 11.61 -4.99
CA ILE A 119 2.50 10.65 -3.88
C ILE A 119 1.76 9.37 -4.33
N GLU A 120 0.71 9.52 -5.15
CA GLU A 120 -0.04 8.39 -5.72
C GLU A 120 0.77 7.59 -6.75
N GLN A 121 1.58 8.27 -7.56
CA GLN A 121 2.46 7.61 -8.53
C GLN A 121 3.55 6.80 -7.82
N GLN A 122 4.13 7.34 -6.74
CA GLN A 122 5.07 6.60 -5.89
C GLN A 122 4.43 5.32 -5.33
N ALA A 123 3.20 5.40 -4.79
CA ALA A 123 2.47 4.24 -4.30
C ALA A 123 2.12 3.24 -5.43
N ARG A 124 1.78 3.75 -6.63
CA ARG A 124 1.57 2.95 -7.83
C ARG A 124 2.85 2.20 -8.25
N MET A 125 3.99 2.87 -8.24
CA MET A 125 5.29 2.27 -8.59
C MET A 125 5.64 1.12 -7.66
N VAL A 126 5.46 1.28 -6.35
CA VAL A 126 5.75 0.23 -5.36
C VAL A 126 4.77 -0.94 -5.50
N GLN A 127 3.49 -0.66 -5.75
CA GLN A 127 2.49 -1.69 -6.08
C GLN A 127 2.90 -2.48 -7.34
N ASP A 128 3.24 -1.79 -8.43
CA ASP A 128 3.60 -2.45 -9.69
C ASP A 128 4.91 -3.25 -9.55
N TYR A 129 5.90 -2.75 -8.80
CA TYR A 129 7.10 -3.52 -8.43
C TYR A 129 6.72 -4.84 -7.77
N TYR A 130 5.90 -4.78 -6.71
CA TYR A 130 5.47 -5.98 -5.99
C TYR A 130 4.76 -6.98 -6.91
N LEU A 131 3.78 -6.51 -7.69
CA LEU A 131 3.04 -7.36 -8.63
C LEU A 131 3.94 -8.01 -9.68
N ARG A 132 4.93 -7.29 -10.20
CA ARG A 132 5.88 -7.79 -11.21
C ARG A 132 6.82 -8.82 -10.58
N ARG A 133 7.33 -8.57 -9.38
CA ARG A 133 8.18 -9.50 -8.63
C ARG A 133 7.46 -10.82 -8.35
N GLU A 134 6.24 -10.78 -7.83
CA GLU A 134 5.46 -11.99 -7.53
C GLU A 134 5.07 -12.79 -8.80
N ARG A 135 5.12 -12.16 -9.97
CA ARG A 135 4.94 -12.82 -11.28
C ARG A 135 6.23 -13.33 -11.90
N GLY A 136 7.38 -13.15 -11.24
CA GLY A 136 8.69 -13.50 -11.80
C GLY A 136 9.12 -12.63 -12.98
N GLN A 137 8.62 -11.39 -13.07
CA GLN A 137 8.96 -10.45 -14.13
C GLN A 137 10.16 -9.59 -13.74
N ASP A 138 10.94 -9.13 -14.74
CA ASP A 138 12.15 -8.32 -14.52
C ASP A 138 11.85 -7.00 -13.80
N CYS A 139 12.38 -6.79 -12.58
CA CYS A 139 12.10 -5.63 -11.73
C CYS A 139 13.23 -4.60 -11.64
N GLN A 140 14.33 -4.76 -12.39
CA GLN A 140 15.54 -3.94 -12.22
C GLN A 140 15.29 -2.43 -12.27
N ALA A 141 14.44 -1.96 -13.19
CA ALA A 141 14.14 -0.54 -13.31
C ALA A 141 13.42 0.05 -12.08
N TRP A 142 12.62 -0.75 -11.37
CA TRP A 142 11.95 -0.33 -10.13
C TRP A 142 12.92 -0.39 -8.95
N GLU A 143 13.73 -1.45 -8.86
CA GLU A 143 14.77 -1.60 -7.83
C GLU A 143 15.78 -0.46 -7.89
N ALA A 144 16.15 -0.02 -9.09
CA ALA A 144 17.03 1.13 -9.31
C ALA A 144 16.36 2.47 -8.97
N CYS A 145 15.03 2.55 -8.97
CA CYS A 145 14.31 3.80 -8.75
C CYS A 145 13.85 3.99 -7.29
N ILE A 146 13.33 2.93 -6.67
CA ILE A 146 12.70 2.99 -5.34
C ILE A 146 13.79 2.94 -4.25
N PRO A 147 13.94 4.00 -3.44
CA PRO A 147 15.11 4.20 -2.59
C PRO A 147 15.27 3.12 -1.50
N PHE A 148 14.16 2.59 -0.99
CA PHE A 148 14.19 1.58 0.07
C PHE A 148 14.40 0.15 -0.41
N LEU A 149 14.38 -0.08 -1.73
CA LEU A 149 14.75 -1.38 -2.31
C LEU A 149 16.28 -1.51 -2.46
N GLN A 150 16.96 -0.39 -2.72
CA GLN A 150 18.42 -0.36 -2.91
C GLN A 150 19.19 -0.75 -1.64
N THR A 151 18.67 -0.38 -0.47
CA THR A 151 19.30 -0.62 0.84
C THR A 151 19.28 -2.10 1.24
N SER A 152 18.35 -2.88 0.68
CA SER A 152 18.23 -4.33 0.93
C SER A 152 19.21 -5.16 0.10
N GLN A 153 19.75 -4.62 -1.00
CA GLN A 153 20.70 -5.35 -1.87
C GLN A 153 22.17 -5.22 -1.43
N THR A 154 22.50 -4.21 -0.62
CA THR A 154 23.87 -4.01 -0.10
C THR A 154 24.28 -4.99 1.01
N SER A 155 23.38 -5.84 1.51
CA SER A 155 23.72 -6.80 2.57
C SER A 155 24.27 -8.14 2.07
N THR A 156 24.27 -8.40 0.76
CA THR A 156 24.64 -9.72 0.20
C THR A 156 26.03 -9.77 -0.45
N TYR A 157 26.78 -8.67 -0.44
CA TYR A 157 28.14 -8.57 -1.03
C TYR A 157 29.22 -8.15 -0.01
N ARG A 158 29.11 -8.61 1.24
CA ARG A 158 30.21 -8.56 2.22
C ARG A 158 30.35 -9.90 2.95
N ALA A 159 31.00 -10.84 2.29
CA ALA A 159 31.71 -11.96 2.90
C ALA A 159 32.95 -12.25 2.05
#